data_AF-A0A6M0BQ46-F1
#
_entry.id   AF-A0A6M0BQ46-F1
#
_cell.length_a   1.000
_cell.length_b   1.000
_cell.length_c   1.000
_cell.angle_alpha   90.00
_cell.angle_beta   90.00
_cell.angle_gamma   90.00
#
_symmetry.space_group_name_H-M   'P 1'
#
loop_
_entity.id
_entity.type
_entity.pdbx_description
1 polymer ?
#
loop_
_entity_poly.entity_id
_entity_poly.type
_entity_poly.pdbx_seq_one_letter_code
_entity_poly.pdbx_strand_id
1 'polypeptide(L)'
;MTNLLCYTAIVILGEVLAIAKNHEIPLDWMWEFIKASQGNSWSAEQISPFIFDGSYDYSCSLQIAVKDTGLTVKLADEFNVPLPLGKIVEARYRQAGQKYKLSDNYIIVTRLAEEENNLELRIPGFTAPSPYGINRDYIYAGEFVKDAFGRIKPQPYQVSYERPKQKLEDDLEEISQVLTELMAYINYLILQEAYMLGEKIGLSRDLLVKVIRWGCGNSWVSDNESDYNPDDRIVAKIKNYNFGKKTKIATINQIVDFLEKSK
;
A
#
# COMPACT_ATOMS: atom_id res chain seq x y z
N MET A 1 -8.16 1.85 12.69
CA MET A 1 -8.64 0.88 11.68
C MET A 1 -8.32 1.31 10.25
N THR A 2 -8.83 2.44 9.75
CA THR A 2 -8.47 2.94 8.40
C THR A 2 -6.97 3.15 8.22
N ASN A 3 -6.30 3.72 9.24
CA ASN A 3 -4.85 3.92 9.22
C ASN A 3 -4.08 2.59 9.15
N LEU A 4 -4.58 1.51 9.80
CA LEU A 4 -3.97 0.18 9.70
C LEU A 4 -3.95 -0.31 8.25
N LEU A 5 -5.07 -0.19 7.55
CA LEU A 5 -5.19 -0.56 6.13
C LEU A 5 -4.30 0.31 5.24
N CYS A 6 -4.37 1.63 5.42
CA CYS A 6 -3.58 2.60 4.65
C CYS A 6 -2.08 2.38 4.78
N TYR A 7 -1.58 2.27 6.02
CA TYR A 7 -0.17 2.07 6.33
C TYR A 7 0.35 0.72 5.87
N THR A 8 -0.47 -0.34 5.96
CA THR A 8 -0.13 -1.65 5.39
C THR A 8 0.06 -1.53 3.89
N ALA A 9 -0.90 -0.93 3.18
CA ALA A 9 -0.80 -0.76 1.74
C ALA A 9 0.43 0.07 1.31
N ILE A 10 0.81 1.11 2.07
CA ILE A 10 2.01 1.93 1.80
C ILE A 10 3.30 1.12 1.94
N VAL A 11 3.43 0.34 3.02
CA VAL A 11 4.63 -0.47 3.25
C VAL A 11 4.77 -1.53 2.15
N ILE A 12 3.68 -2.22 1.80
CA ILE A 12 3.68 -3.22 0.73
C ILE A 12 3.98 -2.60 -0.62
N LEU A 13 3.39 -1.44 -0.92
CA LEU A 13 3.65 -0.70 -2.15
C LEU A 13 5.14 -0.37 -2.32
N GLY A 14 5.82 0.07 -1.26
CA GLY A 14 7.26 0.34 -1.31
C GLY A 14 8.10 -0.87 -1.73
N GLU A 15 7.80 -2.05 -1.18
CA GLU A 15 8.51 -3.30 -1.53
C GLU A 15 8.11 -3.84 -2.90
N VAL A 16 6.84 -3.73 -3.31
CA VAL A 16 6.37 -4.09 -4.65
C VAL A 16 7.05 -3.24 -5.73
N LEU A 17 7.16 -1.93 -5.51
CA LEU A 17 7.86 -1.03 -6.43
C LEU A 17 9.36 -1.31 -6.48
N ALA A 18 9.97 -1.72 -5.36
CA ALA A 18 11.37 -2.18 -5.33
C ALA A 18 11.58 -3.46 -6.15
N ILE A 19 10.66 -4.44 -6.06
CA ILE A 19 10.69 -5.63 -6.91
C ILE A 19 10.58 -5.22 -8.38
N ALA A 20 9.60 -4.38 -8.72
CA ALA A 20 9.40 -3.90 -10.09
C ALA A 20 10.68 -3.27 -10.66
N LYS A 21 11.29 -2.35 -9.91
CA LYS A 21 12.53 -1.67 -10.33
C LYS A 21 13.70 -2.64 -10.56
N ASN A 22 13.89 -3.62 -9.66
CA ASN A 22 14.96 -4.61 -9.78
C ASN A 22 14.72 -5.66 -10.89
N HIS A 23 13.49 -5.79 -11.35
CA HIS A 23 13.10 -6.60 -12.50
C HIS A 23 12.92 -5.77 -13.77
N GLU A 24 13.39 -4.52 -13.78
CA GLU A 24 13.35 -3.62 -14.94
C GLU A 24 11.92 -3.31 -15.43
N ILE A 25 10.92 -3.51 -14.57
CA ILE A 25 9.53 -3.10 -14.82
C ILE A 25 9.44 -1.58 -14.57
N PRO A 26 9.02 -0.78 -15.57
CA PRO A 26 8.84 0.66 -15.38
C PRO A 26 7.84 0.97 -14.25
N LEU A 27 8.19 1.92 -13.38
CA LEU A 27 7.40 2.22 -12.16
C LEU A 27 6.03 2.81 -12.48
N ASP A 28 5.96 3.67 -13.48
CA ASP A 28 4.73 4.21 -14.07
C ASP A 28 3.85 3.09 -14.62
N TRP A 29 4.43 2.15 -15.38
CA TRP A 29 3.70 0.99 -15.91
C TRP A 29 3.15 0.13 -14.76
N MET A 30 3.98 -0.19 -13.76
CA MET A 30 3.57 -0.99 -12.61
C MET A 30 2.46 -0.28 -11.81
N TRP A 31 2.55 1.03 -11.64
CA TRP A 31 1.52 1.81 -10.97
C TRP A 31 0.17 1.74 -11.69
N GLU A 32 0.14 1.94 -13.01
CA GLU A 32 -1.09 1.78 -13.79
C GLU A 32 -1.64 0.36 -13.73
N PHE A 33 -0.75 -0.64 -13.81
CA PHE A 33 -1.14 -2.05 -13.69
C PHE A 33 -1.77 -2.35 -12.32
N ILE A 34 -1.18 -1.85 -11.22
CA ILE A 34 -1.76 -1.97 -9.87
C ILE A 34 -3.14 -1.32 -9.82
N LYS A 35 -3.30 -0.09 -10.32
CA LYS A 35 -4.58 0.63 -10.31
C LYS A 35 -5.68 -0.09 -11.08
N ALA A 36 -5.33 -0.78 -12.16
CA ALA A 36 -6.25 -1.58 -12.98
C ALA A 36 -6.54 -2.99 -12.41
N SER A 37 -5.87 -3.41 -11.34
CA SER A 37 -5.94 -4.76 -10.78
C SER A 37 -6.76 -4.85 -9.49
N GLN A 38 -6.97 -6.08 -8.98
CA GLN A 38 -7.51 -6.32 -7.63
C GLN A 38 -6.55 -5.86 -6.50
N GLY A 39 -5.28 -5.61 -6.82
CA GLY A 39 -4.31 -5.05 -5.89
C GLY A 39 -4.48 -3.55 -5.62
N ASN A 40 -5.41 -2.88 -6.33
CA ASN A 40 -5.62 -1.45 -6.17
C ASN A 40 -6.09 -1.05 -4.77
N SER A 41 -5.64 0.12 -4.30
CA SER A 41 -6.04 0.73 -3.05
C SER A 41 -5.96 2.24 -3.09
N TRP A 42 -6.59 2.90 -2.13
CA TRP A 42 -6.40 4.34 -1.92
C TRP A 42 -4.92 4.69 -1.88
N SER A 43 -4.11 3.93 -1.14
CA SER A 43 -2.67 4.16 -1.07
C SER A 43 -2.00 3.99 -2.43
N ALA A 44 -2.32 2.94 -3.19
CA ALA A 44 -1.75 2.77 -4.53
C ALA A 44 -2.08 3.93 -5.47
N GLU A 45 -3.30 4.47 -5.42
CA GLU A 45 -3.70 5.60 -6.27
C GLU A 45 -3.06 6.92 -5.83
N GLN A 46 -3.12 7.21 -4.53
CA GLN A 46 -2.88 8.55 -3.98
C GLN A 46 -1.45 8.77 -3.54
N ILE A 47 -0.79 7.70 -3.09
CA ILE A 47 0.50 7.77 -2.39
C ILE A 47 1.64 7.54 -3.36
N SER A 48 1.48 6.66 -4.35
CA SER A 48 2.53 6.40 -5.36
C SER A 48 3.10 7.67 -5.99
N PRO A 49 2.30 8.69 -6.38
CA PRO A 49 2.83 9.95 -6.92
C PRO A 49 3.86 10.63 -6.01
N PHE A 50 3.67 10.62 -4.69
CA PHE A 50 4.59 11.23 -3.73
C PHE A 50 5.86 10.41 -3.51
N ILE A 51 5.84 9.11 -3.82
CA ILE A 51 7.04 8.27 -3.87
C ILE A 51 7.84 8.64 -5.13
N PHE A 52 7.16 8.77 -6.27
CA PHE A 52 7.78 9.02 -7.58
C PHE A 52 8.43 10.38 -7.70
N ASP A 53 7.86 11.43 -7.08
CA ASP A 53 8.49 12.76 -7.02
C ASP A 53 9.43 12.94 -5.81
N GLY A 54 9.51 11.93 -4.92
CA GLY A 54 10.37 11.93 -3.74
C GLY A 54 9.96 12.88 -2.61
N SER A 55 8.77 13.50 -2.68
CA SER A 55 8.26 14.40 -1.64
C SER A 55 7.74 13.66 -0.41
N TYR A 56 7.29 12.41 -0.57
CA TYR A 56 6.71 11.57 0.48
C TYR A 56 5.52 12.21 1.25
N ASP A 57 4.83 13.19 0.67
CA ASP A 57 3.65 13.89 1.19
C ASP A 57 3.89 14.78 2.43
N TYR A 58 3.91 16.09 2.21
CA TYR A 58 4.03 17.14 3.24
C TYR A 58 2.78 17.38 4.10
N SER A 59 1.73 16.56 4.00
CA SER A 59 0.50 16.72 4.79
C SER A 59 0.55 16.11 6.19
N CYS A 60 1.39 15.08 6.42
CA CYS A 60 1.39 14.32 7.66
C CYS A 60 2.79 13.80 8.05
N SER A 61 3.11 13.81 9.35
CA SER A 61 4.42 13.41 9.86
C SER A 61 4.52 11.92 10.19
N LEU A 62 5.73 11.39 10.12
CA LEU A 62 6.11 10.04 10.52
C LEU A 62 5.76 9.78 11.99
N GLN A 63 5.88 10.80 12.85
CA GLN A 63 5.47 10.71 14.26
C GLN A 63 4.03 10.22 14.43
N ILE A 64 3.11 10.73 13.60
CA ILE A 64 1.70 10.37 13.67
C ILE A 64 1.53 8.90 13.28
N ALA A 65 2.16 8.47 12.19
CA ALA A 65 2.06 7.08 11.74
C ALA A 65 2.64 6.10 12.76
N VAL A 66 3.84 6.38 13.30
CA VAL A 66 4.46 5.56 14.37
C VAL A 66 3.56 5.46 15.61
N LYS A 67 2.97 6.58 16.03
CA LYS A 67 2.06 6.63 17.16
C LYS A 67 0.78 5.83 16.87
N ASP A 68 0.18 6.01 15.71
CA ASP A 68 -1.08 5.35 15.33
C ASP A 68 -0.94 3.83 15.16
N THR A 69 0.15 3.35 14.56
CA THR A 69 0.44 1.90 14.48
C THR A 69 0.68 1.32 15.86
N GLY A 70 1.46 2.01 16.70
CA GLY A 70 1.73 1.59 18.08
C GLY A 70 0.47 1.53 18.94
N LEU A 71 -0.42 2.52 18.82
CA LEU A 71 -1.71 2.53 19.52
C LEU A 71 -2.63 1.40 19.03
N THR A 72 -2.63 1.11 17.73
CA THR A 72 -3.43 0.02 17.15
C THR A 72 -3.02 -1.34 17.72
N VAL A 73 -1.70 -1.62 17.79
CA VAL A 73 -1.19 -2.87 18.36
C VAL A 73 -1.50 -2.96 19.86
N LYS A 74 -1.30 -1.88 20.62
CA LYS A 74 -1.63 -1.84 22.06
C LYS A 74 -3.11 -2.13 22.31
N LEU A 75 -3.99 -1.53 21.51
CA LEU A 75 -5.43 -1.74 21.62
C LEU A 75 -5.79 -3.21 21.32
N ALA A 76 -5.17 -3.80 20.31
CA ALA A 76 -5.39 -5.22 20.03
C ALA A 76 -4.91 -6.13 21.16
N ASP A 77 -3.76 -5.84 21.77
CA ASP A 77 -3.26 -6.58 22.92
C ASP A 77 -4.21 -6.44 24.13
N GLU A 78 -4.74 -5.25 24.40
CA GLU A 78 -5.73 -4.99 25.47
C GLU A 78 -7.01 -5.80 25.27
N PHE A 79 -7.49 -5.89 24.03
CA PHE A 79 -8.72 -6.61 23.68
C PHE A 79 -8.50 -8.09 23.30
N ASN A 80 -7.27 -8.60 23.41
CA ASN A 80 -6.86 -9.96 23.02
C ASN A 80 -7.23 -10.31 21.56
N VAL A 81 -7.00 -9.38 20.64
CA VAL A 81 -7.22 -9.58 19.20
C VAL A 81 -5.89 -9.90 18.52
N PRO A 82 -5.78 -10.99 17.75
CA PRO A 82 -4.58 -11.27 16.98
C PRO A 82 -4.44 -10.28 15.82
N LEU A 83 -3.34 -9.50 15.82
CA LEU A 83 -2.94 -8.62 14.72
C LEU A 83 -1.52 -8.95 14.18
N PRO A 84 -1.31 -10.15 13.61
CA PRO A 84 0.01 -10.53 13.11
C PRO A 84 0.54 -9.58 12.01
N LEU A 85 -0.27 -9.22 11.01
CA LEU A 85 0.14 -8.28 9.96
C LEU A 85 0.27 -6.87 10.53
N GLY A 86 -0.69 -6.45 11.38
CA GLY A 86 -0.61 -5.15 12.06
C GLY A 86 0.66 -4.98 12.90
N LYS A 87 1.14 -6.05 13.55
CA LYS A 87 2.41 -6.05 14.31
C LYS A 87 3.63 -5.96 13.39
N ILE A 88 3.61 -6.62 12.22
CA ILE A 88 4.69 -6.49 11.22
C ILE A 88 4.76 -5.05 10.70
N VAL A 89 3.61 -4.44 10.42
CA VAL A 89 3.52 -3.06 9.91
C VAL A 89 3.92 -2.05 10.98
N GLU A 90 3.50 -2.23 12.24
CA GLU A 90 3.97 -1.42 13.37
C GLU A 90 5.49 -1.49 13.50
N ALA A 91 6.07 -2.68 13.44
CA ALA A 91 7.51 -2.86 13.55
C ALA A 91 8.25 -2.12 12.42
N ARG A 92 7.69 -2.12 11.20
CA ARG A 92 8.26 -1.39 10.06
C ARG A 92 8.20 0.12 10.24
N TYR A 93 7.08 0.66 10.71
CA TYR A 93 6.97 2.09 11.02
C TYR A 93 7.87 2.50 12.19
N ARG A 94 7.97 1.66 13.23
CA ARG A 94 8.89 1.87 14.34
C ARG A 94 10.34 1.89 13.87
N GLN A 95 10.74 1.00 12.97
CA GLN A 95 12.05 1.03 12.32
C GLN A 95 12.28 2.35 11.57
N ALA A 96 11.29 2.83 10.80
CA ALA A 96 11.38 4.12 10.13
C ALA A 96 11.54 5.27 11.14
N GLY A 97 10.76 5.29 12.22
CA GLY A 97 10.83 6.31 13.27
C GLY A 97 12.13 6.30 14.08
N GLN A 98 12.86 5.18 14.09
CA GLN A 98 14.21 5.09 14.66
C GLN A 98 15.30 5.59 13.70
N LYS A 99 15.05 5.53 12.39
CA LYS A 99 16.03 5.86 11.34
C LYS A 99 15.92 7.30 10.84
N TYR A 100 14.70 7.79 10.65
CA TYR A 100 14.40 9.11 10.10
C TYR A 100 13.91 10.07 11.18
N LYS A 101 13.82 11.37 10.87
CA LYS A 101 13.29 12.34 11.84
C LYS A 101 11.78 12.12 11.95
N LEU A 102 11.26 12.20 13.17
CA LEU A 102 9.81 12.06 13.39
C LEU A 102 9.00 13.20 12.71
N SER A 103 9.64 14.32 12.40
CA SER A 103 9.07 15.42 11.62
C SER A 103 9.06 15.18 10.11
N ASP A 104 9.77 14.16 9.62
CA ASP A 104 9.72 13.76 8.21
C ASP A 104 8.33 13.17 7.89
N ASN A 105 8.07 12.93 6.62
CA ASN A 105 6.75 12.55 6.14
C ASN A 105 6.44 11.07 6.39
N TYR A 106 5.18 10.71 6.61
CA TYR A 106 4.81 9.32 6.93
C TYR A 106 5.05 8.31 5.78
N ILE A 107 5.09 8.75 4.52
CA ILE A 107 5.38 7.87 3.38
C ILE A 107 6.87 7.51 3.33
N ILE A 108 7.75 8.23 4.04
CA ILE A 108 9.20 7.95 4.08
C ILE A 108 9.53 6.53 4.55
N VAL A 109 8.59 5.81 5.16
CA VAL A 109 8.72 4.37 5.45
C VAL A 109 9.10 3.56 4.20
N THR A 110 8.66 3.96 3.00
CA THR A 110 9.00 3.28 1.73
C THR A 110 10.47 3.44 1.38
N ARG A 111 11.14 4.50 1.87
CA ARG A 111 12.58 4.72 1.73
C ARG A 111 13.41 3.63 2.41
N LEU A 112 12.86 2.92 3.40
CA LEU A 112 13.53 1.74 3.93
C LEU A 112 13.74 0.67 2.84
N ALA A 113 12.74 0.43 1.98
CA ALA A 113 12.87 -0.51 0.87
C ALA A 113 13.90 -0.02 -0.17
N GLU A 114 13.94 1.28 -0.43
CA GLU A 114 14.91 1.91 -1.33
C GLU A 114 16.35 1.71 -0.85
N GLU A 115 16.61 2.03 0.42
CA GLU A 115 17.93 1.93 1.03
C GLU A 115 18.37 0.48 1.24
N GLU A 116 17.44 -0.43 1.53
CA GLU A 116 17.73 -1.86 1.64
C GLU A 116 18.16 -2.47 0.29
N ASN A 117 17.62 -1.94 -0.82
CA ASN A 117 17.87 -2.40 -2.17
C ASN A 117 18.88 -1.54 -2.95
N ASN A 118 19.38 -0.45 -2.37
CA ASN A 118 20.27 0.51 -3.04
C ASN A 118 19.70 1.01 -4.39
N LEU A 119 18.44 1.43 -4.37
CA LEU A 119 17.70 1.96 -5.53
C LEU A 119 16.91 3.21 -5.19
N GLU A 120 16.42 3.89 -6.21
CA GLU A 120 15.45 4.99 -6.06
C GLU A 120 14.17 4.66 -6.84
N LEU A 121 13.03 4.86 -6.19
CA LEU A 121 11.69 4.71 -6.75
C LEU A 121 11.20 6.00 -7.40
N ARG A 122 12.11 6.81 -7.93
CA ARG A 122 11.80 8.11 -8.54
C ARG A 122 11.61 7.94 -10.02
N ILE A 123 10.68 8.71 -10.58
CA ILE A 123 10.48 8.81 -12.03
C ILE A 123 11.01 10.18 -12.47
N PRO A 124 12.04 10.25 -13.32
CA PRO A 124 12.61 11.53 -13.75
C PRO A 124 11.55 12.49 -14.31
N GLY A 125 11.50 13.71 -13.76
CA GLY A 125 10.54 14.75 -14.18
C GLY A 125 9.11 14.56 -13.65
N PHE A 126 8.83 13.52 -12.87
CA PHE A 126 7.50 13.31 -12.29
C PHE A 126 7.22 14.33 -11.18
N THR A 127 5.97 14.81 -11.12
CA THR A 127 5.49 15.74 -10.09
C THR A 127 4.13 15.24 -9.61
N ALA A 128 3.95 15.04 -8.30
CA ALA A 128 2.66 14.63 -7.78
C ALA A 128 1.59 15.72 -8.03
N PRO A 129 0.36 15.35 -8.43
CA PRO A 129 -0.72 16.29 -8.73
C PRO A 129 -1.39 16.80 -7.45
N SER A 130 -0.60 17.40 -6.54
CA SER A 130 -1.06 17.84 -5.23
C SER A 130 -0.14 18.93 -4.67
N PRO A 131 -0.69 19.94 -3.95
CA PRO A 131 0.12 20.93 -3.25
C PRO A 131 0.93 20.31 -2.11
N TYR A 132 0.64 19.07 -1.73
CA TYR A 132 1.42 18.32 -0.74
C TYR A 132 2.62 17.59 -1.33
N GLY A 133 2.80 17.62 -2.66
CA GLY A 133 3.96 17.07 -3.35
C GLY A 133 5.11 18.07 -3.46
N ILE A 134 6.01 17.82 -4.43
CA ILE A 134 7.15 18.71 -4.69
C ILE A 134 6.70 20.09 -5.25
N ASN A 135 5.60 20.13 -6.00
CA ASN A 135 5.02 21.38 -6.48
C ASN A 135 4.03 21.96 -5.46
N ARG A 136 4.52 22.86 -4.61
CA ARG A 136 3.73 23.52 -3.56
C ARG A 136 2.69 24.50 -4.08
N ASP A 137 2.87 24.98 -5.30
CA ASP A 137 1.96 25.93 -5.97
C ASP A 137 0.92 25.20 -6.84
N TYR A 138 0.83 23.87 -6.74
CA TYR A 138 -0.14 23.09 -7.49
C TYR A 138 -1.57 23.49 -7.15
N ILE A 139 -2.34 23.83 -8.18
CA ILE A 139 -3.76 24.17 -8.10
C ILE A 139 -4.54 23.04 -8.77
N TYR A 140 -5.51 22.47 -8.06
CA TYR A 140 -6.42 21.46 -8.62
C TYR A 140 -7.18 22.03 -9.83
N ALA A 141 -7.41 21.21 -10.85
CA ALA A 141 -8.08 21.62 -12.08
C ALA A 141 -9.56 22.03 -11.89
N GLY A 142 -10.13 21.84 -10.70
CA GLY A 142 -11.54 22.10 -10.38
C GLY A 142 -12.52 21.09 -10.97
N GLU A 143 -12.03 20.18 -11.81
CA GLU A 143 -12.76 19.02 -12.31
C GLU A 143 -12.75 17.89 -11.27
N PHE A 144 -13.85 17.15 -11.16
CA PHE A 144 -13.96 16.05 -10.21
C PHE A 144 -14.54 14.80 -10.87
N VAL A 145 -14.03 13.64 -10.48
CA VAL A 145 -14.58 12.34 -10.86
C VAL A 145 -15.36 11.78 -9.70
N LYS A 146 -16.49 11.15 -10.02
CA LYS A 146 -17.29 10.37 -9.08
C LYS A 146 -17.18 8.90 -9.45
N ASP A 147 -16.83 8.06 -8.49
CA ASP A 147 -16.82 6.61 -8.72
C ASP A 147 -18.18 5.94 -8.45
N ALA A 148 -18.24 4.62 -8.63
CA ALA A 148 -19.46 3.83 -8.46
C ALA A 148 -20.07 3.90 -7.03
N PHE A 149 -19.25 4.21 -6.02
CA PHE A 149 -19.68 4.38 -4.63
C PHE A 149 -20.04 5.83 -4.29
N GLY A 150 -19.79 6.75 -5.22
CA GLY A 150 -20.07 8.16 -5.09
C GLY A 150 -18.98 8.98 -4.43
N ARG A 151 -17.77 8.43 -4.28
CA ARG A 151 -16.61 9.17 -3.78
C ARG A 151 -16.17 10.17 -4.84
N ILE A 152 -15.84 11.39 -4.39
CA ILE A 152 -15.49 12.51 -5.27
C ILE A 152 -14.00 12.78 -5.14
N LYS A 153 -13.31 12.87 -6.29
CA LYS A 153 -11.86 12.98 -6.39
C LYS A 153 -11.46 14.06 -7.41
N PRO A 154 -10.58 15.03 -7.09
CA PRO A 154 -10.20 16.11 -8.02
C PRO A 154 -9.32 15.62 -9.18
N GLN A 155 -9.71 15.82 -10.43
CA GLN A 155 -8.84 15.58 -11.59
C GLN A 155 -7.59 16.50 -11.58
N PRO A 156 -6.45 16.05 -12.13
CA PRO A 156 -6.20 14.74 -12.72
C PRO A 156 -5.90 13.68 -11.65
N TYR A 157 -6.80 12.70 -11.50
CA TYR A 157 -6.51 11.40 -10.89
C TYR A 157 -5.96 10.44 -11.92
N GLN A 158 -6.46 10.59 -13.14
CA GLN A 158 -5.81 10.09 -14.33
C GLN A 158 -4.85 11.18 -14.77
N VAL A 159 -3.58 11.06 -14.37
CA VAL A 159 -2.56 11.37 -15.38
C VAL A 159 -2.94 10.42 -16.52
N SER A 160 -3.46 10.95 -17.63
CA SER A 160 -3.78 10.13 -18.80
C SER A 160 -2.46 9.61 -19.32
N TYR A 161 -1.99 8.52 -18.74
CA TYR A 161 -0.85 7.79 -19.23
C TYR A 161 -1.44 6.73 -20.15
N GLU A 162 -1.20 6.87 -21.45
CA GLU A 162 -1.38 5.73 -22.33
C GLU A 162 -0.48 4.63 -21.76
N ARG A 163 -1.06 3.51 -21.30
CA ARG A 163 -0.30 2.27 -21.00
C ARG A 163 0.74 2.17 -22.11
N PRO A 164 2.05 2.04 -21.80
CA PRO A 164 3.06 1.93 -22.83
C PRO A 164 2.56 0.93 -23.86
N LYS A 165 2.39 1.38 -25.11
CA LYS A 165 1.82 0.53 -26.18
C LYS A 165 2.62 -0.76 -26.36
N GLN A 166 3.86 -0.73 -25.89
CA GLN A 166 4.72 -1.88 -25.74
C GLN A 166 4.21 -2.79 -24.62
N LYS A 167 3.71 -3.97 -25.03
CA LYS A 167 3.52 -5.10 -24.14
C LYS A 167 4.85 -5.37 -23.42
N LEU A 168 4.82 -5.56 -22.11
CA LEU A 168 5.98 -6.11 -21.41
C LEU A 168 6.26 -7.52 -21.92
N GLU A 169 7.49 -7.99 -21.74
CA GLU A 169 7.80 -9.40 -21.93
C GLU A 169 6.91 -10.25 -21.02
N ASP A 170 6.54 -11.45 -21.48
CA ASP A 170 5.50 -12.27 -20.83
C ASP A 170 5.87 -12.61 -19.37
N ASP A 171 7.16 -12.76 -19.06
CA ASP A 171 7.67 -13.03 -17.72
C ASP A 171 7.53 -11.81 -16.78
N LEU A 172 7.74 -10.61 -17.28
CA LEU A 172 7.57 -9.37 -16.53
C LEU A 172 6.08 -9.10 -16.24
N GLU A 173 5.20 -9.37 -17.20
CA GLU A 173 3.74 -9.26 -17.00
C GLU A 173 3.25 -10.32 -15.99
N GLU A 174 3.79 -11.55 -16.03
CA GLU A 174 3.50 -12.58 -15.03
C GLU A 174 3.94 -12.15 -13.62
N ILE A 175 5.14 -11.58 -13.49
CA ILE A 175 5.62 -11.02 -12.21
C ILE A 175 4.66 -9.93 -11.71
N SER A 176 4.27 -8.98 -12.56
CA SER A 176 3.31 -7.93 -12.19
C SER A 176 1.97 -8.50 -11.73
N GLN A 177 1.44 -9.50 -12.44
CA GLN A 177 0.20 -10.17 -12.07
C GLN A 177 0.32 -10.81 -10.67
N VAL A 178 1.38 -11.57 -10.43
CA VAL A 178 1.65 -12.21 -9.13
C VAL A 178 1.78 -11.18 -7.99
N LEU A 179 2.43 -10.05 -8.24
CA LEU A 179 2.54 -8.98 -7.24
C LEU A 179 1.16 -8.36 -6.93
N THR A 180 0.31 -8.13 -7.93
CA THR A 180 -1.04 -7.60 -7.69
C THR A 180 -1.97 -8.59 -7.00
N GLU A 181 -1.85 -9.89 -7.29
CA GLU A 181 -2.53 -10.97 -6.56
C GLU A 181 -2.11 -10.99 -5.09
N LEU A 182 -0.81 -10.84 -4.80
CA LEU A 182 -0.30 -10.74 -3.43
C LEU A 182 -0.86 -9.50 -2.71
N MET A 183 -0.85 -8.34 -3.37
CA MET A 183 -1.40 -7.11 -2.81
C MET A 183 -2.88 -7.26 -2.46
N ALA A 184 -3.67 -7.87 -3.34
CA ALA A 184 -5.08 -8.16 -3.09
C ALA A 184 -5.24 -9.08 -1.86
N TYR A 185 -4.43 -10.14 -1.78
CA TYR A 185 -4.50 -11.08 -0.66
C TYR A 185 -4.09 -10.44 0.67
N ILE A 186 -3.04 -9.61 0.70
CA ILE A 186 -2.66 -8.85 1.89
C ILE A 186 -3.75 -7.85 2.28
N ASN A 187 -4.34 -7.13 1.31
CA ASN A 187 -5.46 -6.22 1.55
C ASN A 187 -6.65 -6.94 2.19
N TYR A 188 -6.94 -8.18 1.78
CA TYR A 188 -7.95 -9.02 2.42
C TYR A 188 -7.59 -9.38 3.85
N LEU A 189 -6.37 -9.87 4.10
CA LEU A 189 -5.95 -10.29 5.44
C LEU A 189 -5.97 -9.13 6.43
N ILE A 190 -5.44 -7.97 6.05
CA ILE A 190 -5.45 -6.79 6.91
C ILE A 190 -6.86 -6.22 7.11
N LEU A 191 -7.75 -6.39 6.14
CA LEU A 191 -9.17 -6.07 6.27
C LEU A 191 -9.83 -6.96 7.33
N GLN A 192 -9.54 -8.27 7.35
CA GLN A 192 -10.03 -9.17 8.39
C GLN A 192 -9.50 -8.78 9.78
N GLU A 193 -8.21 -8.44 9.90
CA GLU A 193 -7.62 -7.91 11.13
C GLU A 193 -8.30 -6.63 11.63
N ALA A 194 -8.57 -5.69 10.71
CA ALA A 194 -9.29 -4.48 11.03
C ALA A 194 -10.71 -4.79 11.53
N TYR A 195 -11.42 -5.69 10.87
CA TYR A 195 -12.77 -6.09 11.27
C TYR A 195 -12.79 -6.76 12.65
N MET A 196 -11.91 -7.73 12.89
CA MET A 196 -11.80 -8.40 14.19
C MET A 196 -11.57 -7.39 15.32
N LEU A 197 -10.64 -6.45 15.12
CA LEU A 197 -10.37 -5.42 16.12
C LEU A 197 -11.59 -4.51 16.32
N GLY A 198 -12.18 -4.03 15.23
CA GLY A 198 -13.33 -3.12 15.27
C GLY A 198 -14.55 -3.71 15.97
N GLU A 199 -14.88 -4.96 15.67
CA GLU A 199 -16.00 -5.66 16.30
C GLU A 199 -15.72 -5.93 17.79
N LYS A 200 -14.46 -6.26 18.13
CA LYS A 200 -14.08 -6.51 19.52
C LYS A 200 -14.18 -5.25 20.40
N ILE A 201 -13.96 -4.07 19.84
CA ILE A 201 -14.16 -2.79 20.54
C ILE A 201 -15.60 -2.25 20.44
N GLY A 202 -16.53 -3.04 19.90
CA GLY A 202 -17.98 -2.75 19.91
C GLY A 202 -18.51 -2.00 18.69
N LEU A 203 -17.75 -1.93 17.58
CA LEU A 203 -18.23 -1.32 16.33
C LEU A 203 -19.01 -2.34 15.49
N SER A 204 -20.11 -1.91 14.87
CA SER A 204 -20.87 -2.78 13.96
C SER A 204 -20.17 -2.97 12.62
N ARG A 205 -20.31 -4.14 12.00
CA ARG A 205 -19.76 -4.43 10.66
C ARG A 205 -20.13 -3.36 9.63
N ASP A 206 -21.37 -2.88 9.64
CA ASP A 206 -21.85 -1.82 8.74
C ASP A 206 -21.06 -0.51 8.92
N LEU A 207 -20.84 -0.09 10.17
CA LEU A 207 -20.04 1.11 10.46
C LEU A 207 -18.60 0.93 9.98
N LEU A 208 -18.02 -0.26 10.18
CA LEU A 208 -16.65 -0.56 9.74
C LEU A 208 -16.53 -0.48 8.22
N VAL A 209 -17.43 -1.13 7.48
CA VAL A 209 -17.51 -1.06 6.01
C VAL A 209 -17.62 0.40 5.56
N LYS A 210 -18.51 1.18 6.18
CA LYS A 210 -18.72 2.59 5.84
C LYS A 210 -17.45 3.42 6.08
N VAL A 211 -16.85 3.34 7.27
CA VAL A 211 -15.66 4.13 7.60
C VAL A 211 -14.47 3.76 6.72
N ILE A 212 -14.31 2.47 6.38
CA ILE A 212 -13.26 2.00 5.47
C ILE A 212 -13.50 2.53 4.06
N ARG A 213 -14.71 2.36 3.52
CA ARG A 213 -15.06 2.76 2.16
C ARG A 213 -14.87 4.25 1.90
N TRP A 214 -15.19 5.09 2.89
CA TRP A 214 -15.11 6.55 2.80
C TRP A 214 -13.79 7.13 3.33
N GLY A 215 -12.84 6.28 3.76
CA GLY A 215 -11.55 6.69 4.31
C GLY A 215 -10.36 6.27 3.46
N CYS A 216 -9.15 6.52 3.97
CA CYS A 216 -7.89 6.12 3.33
C CYS A 216 -7.60 4.61 3.37
N GLY A 217 -8.45 3.82 4.02
CA GLY A 217 -8.29 2.37 4.13
C GLY A 217 -8.94 1.58 3.01
N ASN A 218 -9.62 2.24 2.05
CA ASN A 218 -10.33 1.52 1.01
C ASN A 218 -9.37 0.85 0.01
N SER A 219 -9.76 -0.33 -0.44
CA SER A 219 -9.12 -1.09 -1.52
C SER A 219 -10.15 -1.67 -2.46
N TRP A 220 -9.69 -2.19 -3.60
CA TRP A 220 -10.56 -2.96 -4.49
C TRP A 220 -11.23 -4.10 -3.71
N VAL A 221 -10.48 -4.78 -2.84
CA VAL A 221 -10.99 -5.88 -2.00
C VAL A 221 -12.10 -5.43 -1.05
N SER A 222 -11.92 -4.32 -0.31
CA SER A 222 -12.95 -3.84 0.61
C SER A 222 -14.22 -3.36 -0.11
N ASP A 223 -14.08 -2.93 -1.36
CA ASP A 223 -15.20 -2.49 -2.18
C ASP A 223 -15.94 -3.67 -2.85
N ASN A 224 -15.29 -4.83 -3.00
CA ASN A 224 -15.81 -6.02 -3.68
C ASN A 224 -15.74 -7.28 -2.77
N GLU A 225 -15.95 -7.13 -1.46
CA GLU A 225 -15.76 -8.21 -0.48
C GLU A 225 -16.60 -9.46 -0.79
N SER A 226 -17.82 -9.29 -1.32
CA SER A 226 -18.70 -10.40 -1.71
C SER A 226 -18.19 -11.20 -2.91
N ASP A 227 -17.40 -10.56 -3.77
CA ASP A 227 -17.00 -11.09 -5.08
C ASP A 227 -15.53 -11.51 -5.08
N TYR A 228 -14.78 -11.16 -4.03
CA TYR A 228 -13.39 -11.53 -3.87
C TYR A 228 -13.26 -12.93 -3.28
N ASN A 229 -12.62 -13.84 -4.04
CA ASN A 229 -12.28 -15.18 -3.57
C ASN A 229 -10.78 -15.23 -3.20
N PRO A 230 -10.41 -15.11 -1.91
CA PRO A 230 -9.01 -15.14 -1.49
C PRO A 230 -8.34 -16.47 -1.84
N ASP A 231 -7.14 -16.41 -2.41
CA ASP A 231 -6.36 -17.58 -2.81
C ASP A 231 -5.01 -17.62 -2.08
N ASP A 232 -4.91 -18.46 -1.05
CA ASP A 232 -3.72 -18.61 -0.22
C ASP A 232 -2.54 -19.30 -0.96
N ARG A 233 -2.76 -19.84 -2.16
CA ARG A 233 -1.70 -20.41 -3.02
C ARG A 233 -0.75 -19.33 -3.52
N ILE A 234 -1.15 -18.06 -3.48
CA ILE A 234 -0.26 -16.93 -3.79
C ILE A 234 0.99 -16.92 -2.92
N VAL A 235 0.89 -17.36 -1.65
CA VAL A 235 2.03 -17.47 -0.73
C VAL A 235 3.11 -18.41 -1.28
N ALA A 236 2.69 -19.56 -1.82
CA ALA A 236 3.60 -20.51 -2.45
C ALA A 236 4.19 -19.96 -3.77
N LYS A 237 3.39 -19.26 -4.58
CA LYS A 237 3.88 -18.60 -5.81
C LYS A 237 5.00 -17.60 -5.49
N ILE A 238 4.79 -16.71 -4.51
CA ILE A 238 5.78 -15.68 -4.12
C ILE A 238 7.11 -16.31 -3.68
N LYS A 239 7.05 -17.43 -2.96
CA LYS A 239 8.26 -18.17 -2.59
C LYS A 239 8.95 -18.83 -3.78
N ASN A 240 8.19 -19.40 -4.71
CA ASN A 240 8.75 -20.01 -5.91
C ASN A 240 9.48 -18.98 -6.78
N TYR A 241 8.93 -17.77 -6.92
CA TYR A 241 9.63 -16.66 -7.57
C TYR A 241 10.91 -16.25 -6.85
N ASN A 242 10.96 -16.46 -5.53
CA ASN A 242 12.10 -16.14 -4.68
C ASN A 242 12.64 -14.72 -4.96
N PHE A 243 11.73 -13.74 -4.95
CA PHE A 243 12.08 -12.33 -5.16
C PHE A 243 13.20 -11.88 -4.20
N GLY A 244 13.26 -12.47 -3.00
CA GLY A 244 14.33 -12.31 -2.01
C GLY A 244 15.75 -12.51 -2.53
N LYS A 245 15.95 -13.26 -3.63
CA LYS A 245 17.26 -13.45 -4.26
C LYS A 245 17.77 -12.19 -4.96
N LYS A 246 16.87 -11.38 -5.53
CA LYS A 246 17.21 -10.14 -6.26
C LYS A 246 16.86 -8.88 -5.49
N THR A 247 15.84 -8.92 -4.64
CA THR A 247 15.26 -7.76 -3.96
C THR A 247 15.05 -8.08 -2.49
N LYS A 248 15.55 -7.23 -1.59
CA LYS A 248 15.24 -7.28 -0.17
C LYS A 248 13.80 -6.80 0.05
N ILE A 249 12.95 -7.70 0.52
CA ILE A 249 11.52 -7.47 0.77
C ILE A 249 11.16 -7.91 2.19
N ALA A 250 11.69 -7.18 3.18
CA ALA A 250 11.68 -7.57 4.58
C ALA A 250 10.27 -7.74 5.16
N THR A 251 9.31 -6.92 4.74
CA THR A 251 7.92 -6.94 5.22
C THR A 251 7.16 -8.08 4.55
N ILE A 252 7.24 -8.20 3.22
CA ILE A 252 6.57 -9.27 2.47
C ILE A 252 7.07 -10.64 2.95
N ASN A 253 8.38 -10.81 3.15
CA ASN A 253 8.92 -12.07 3.68
C ASN A 253 8.35 -12.42 5.06
N GLN A 254 8.27 -11.46 5.98
CA GLN A 254 7.67 -11.69 7.31
C GLN A 254 6.21 -12.11 7.23
N ILE A 255 5.42 -11.49 6.33
CA ILE A 255 4.02 -11.85 6.11
C ILE A 255 3.91 -13.26 5.54
N VAL A 256 4.68 -13.56 4.49
CA VAL A 256 4.71 -14.88 3.84
C VAL A 256 5.09 -15.97 4.84
N ASP A 257 6.15 -15.76 5.64
CA ASP A 257 6.61 -16.70 6.65
C ASP A 257 5.59 -16.91 7.79
N PHE A 258 4.85 -15.86 8.16
CA PHE A 258 3.76 -15.97 9.14
C PHE A 258 2.61 -16.83 8.60
N LEU A 259 2.22 -16.60 7.34
CA LEU A 259 1.10 -17.28 6.71
C LEU A 259 1.35 -18.78 6.51
N GLU A 260 2.60 -19.19 6.27
CA GLU A 260 2.96 -20.60 6.20
C GLU A 260 2.88 -21.33 7.54
N LYS A 261 3.38 -20.70 8.60
CA LYS A 261 3.37 -21.29 9.96
C LYS A 261 1.96 -21.45 10.51
N SER A 262 0.99 -20.77 9.90
CA SER A 262 -0.41 -20.77 10.30
C SER A 262 -1.26 -21.79 9.53
N LYS A 263 -0.67 -22.55 8.60
CA LYS A 263 -1.31 -23.69 7.93
C LYS A 263 -1.10 -24.97 8.73
#